data_AF-A0A1D1XXQ1-F1
#
_entry.id   AF-A0A1D1XXQ1-F1
#
_cell.length_a   1.000
_cell.length_b   1.000
_cell.length_c   1.000
_cell.angle_alpha   90.00
_cell.angle_beta   90.00
_cell.angle_gamma   90.00
#
_symmetry.space_group_name_H-M   'P 1'
#
loop_
_entity.id
_entity.type
_entity.pdbx_description
1 polymer ?
#
loop_
_entity_poly.entity_id
_entity_poly.type
_entity_poly.pdbx_seq_one_letter_code
_entity_poly.pdbx_strand_id
1 'polypeptide(L)'
;MFACATELREVGVKFKKKRAKKGEVNCYLDVSFKWGTLGIPSLPVDETTSSKLRNFIALEQCYPGVGSHFTSYAALMDNIIGTESDVSILRKYGIIESKLGSNEEVAKMFNTLCKGTYLNYKKHYNAPLFQAVTKYYETPHHRWLASFRRKYCSSPLPIISLFVTFLFFALFIKNFFIILGHVEKKNVIFPGGAGKR
;
A
#
# COMPACT_ATOMS: atom_id res chain seq x y z
N MET A 1 10.03 -11.41 0.82
CA MET A 1 10.69 -10.09 0.77
C MET A 1 9.63 -9.07 1.19
N PHE A 2 9.94 -8.19 2.14
CA PHE A 2 9.01 -7.14 2.56
C PHE A 2 9.25 -5.91 1.69
N ALA A 3 8.18 -5.26 1.23
CA ALA A 3 8.27 -4.16 0.27
C ALA A 3 8.64 -2.83 0.94
N CYS A 4 9.40 -1.98 0.26
CA CYS A 4 9.79 -0.66 0.78
C CYS A 4 8.62 0.34 0.74
N ALA A 5 8.76 1.51 1.36
CA ALA A 5 7.68 2.49 1.43
C ALA A 5 7.20 2.95 0.04
N THR A 6 8.13 3.09 -0.91
CA THR A 6 7.84 3.42 -2.30
C THR A 6 6.99 2.34 -2.95
N GLU A 7 7.42 1.08 -2.91
CA GLU A 7 6.69 -0.07 -3.47
C GLU A 7 5.31 -0.28 -2.81
N LEU A 8 5.23 -0.15 -1.49
CA LEU A 8 3.97 -0.24 -0.75
C LEU A 8 2.99 0.84 -1.22
N ARG A 9 3.47 2.07 -1.43
CA ARG A 9 2.64 3.16 -1.95
C ARG A 9 2.17 2.89 -3.38
N GLU A 10 3.00 2.23 -4.20
CA GLU A 10 2.64 1.88 -5.57
C GLU A 10 1.43 0.95 -5.66
N VAL A 11 1.29 0.03 -4.71
CA VAL A 11 0.15 -0.89 -4.61
C VAL A 11 -1.02 -0.32 -3.78
N GLY A 12 -0.94 0.97 -3.43
CA GLY A 12 -2.02 1.70 -2.77
C GLY A 12 -2.02 1.64 -1.24
N VAL A 13 -0.94 1.19 -0.60
CA VAL A 13 -0.79 1.34 0.85
C VAL A 13 -0.64 2.83 1.19
N LYS A 14 -1.38 3.26 2.20
CA LYS A 14 -1.33 4.63 2.72
C LYS A 14 -0.51 4.68 4.00
N PHE A 15 0.37 5.67 4.11
CA PHE A 15 1.10 5.96 5.35
C PHE A 15 0.37 7.02 6.15
N LYS A 16 0.36 6.88 7.48
CA LYS A 16 -0.25 7.87 8.38
C LYS A 16 0.50 7.92 9.70
N LYS A 17 0.78 9.13 10.21
CA LYS A 17 1.20 9.34 11.60
C LYS A 17 0.08 8.86 12.53
N LYS A 18 0.38 7.83 13.32
CA LYS A 18 -0.49 7.36 14.38
C LYS A 18 -0.32 8.28 15.59
N ARG A 19 -1.44 8.72 16.17
CA ARG A 19 -1.44 9.50 17.41
C ARG A 19 -1.77 8.55 18.56
N ALA A 20 -1.13 8.76 19.70
CA ALA A 20 -1.54 8.12 20.95
C ALA A 20 -3.02 8.43 21.22
N LYS A 21 -3.72 7.49 21.85
CA LYS A 21 -5.08 7.78 22.34
C LYS A 21 -4.99 8.77 23.50
N LYS A 22 -6.09 9.48 23.74
CA LYS A 22 -6.18 10.43 24.85
C LYS A 22 -5.92 9.69 26.17
N GLY A 23 -4.87 10.10 26.88
CA GLY A 23 -4.46 9.49 28.15
C GLY A 23 -3.43 8.35 28.03
N GLU A 24 -3.03 7.94 26.82
CA GLU A 24 -1.97 6.94 26.61
C GLU A 24 -0.63 7.62 26.29
N VAL A 25 0.47 6.99 26.72
CA VAL A 25 1.83 7.41 26.33
C VAL A 25 2.05 7.06 24.86
N ASN A 26 2.65 7.98 24.12
CA ASN A 26 3.00 7.76 22.71
C ASN A 26 4.15 6.75 22.61
N CYS A 27 3.83 5.47 22.43
CA CYS A 27 4.81 4.41 22.21
C CYS A 27 5.17 4.32 20.73
N TYR A 28 6.45 4.55 20.38
CA TYR A 28 6.92 4.50 18.98
C TYR A 28 6.75 3.11 18.34
N LEU A 29 6.66 2.06 19.16
CA LEU A 29 6.53 0.67 18.75
C LEU A 29 5.09 0.28 18.36
N ASP A 30 4.10 1.14 18.67
CA ASP A 30 2.67 0.84 18.46
C ASP A 30 2.27 1.01 16.98
N VAL A 31 2.73 0.11 16.12
CA VAL A 31 2.42 0.13 14.69
C VAL A 31 1.12 -0.63 14.41
N SER A 32 0.34 -0.17 13.43
CA SER A 32 -0.89 -0.85 13.03
C SER A 32 -1.09 -0.81 11.52
N PHE A 33 -1.72 -1.85 10.99
CA PHE A 33 -2.14 -1.91 9.60
C PHE A 33 -3.64 -2.23 9.53
N LYS A 34 -4.42 -1.29 8.98
CA LYS A 34 -5.88 -1.44 8.85
C LYS A 34 -6.34 -0.86 7.52
N TRP A 35 -7.14 -1.60 6.76
CA TRP A 35 -7.76 -1.15 5.51
C TRP A 35 -6.74 -0.55 4.52
N GLY A 36 -5.59 -1.20 4.34
CA GLY A 36 -4.52 -0.70 3.46
C GLY A 36 -3.77 0.53 4.00
N THR A 37 -3.98 0.93 5.26
CA THR A 37 -3.29 2.05 5.89
C THR A 37 -2.32 1.56 6.94
N LEU A 38 -1.03 1.85 6.75
CA LEU A 38 0.04 1.62 7.71
C LEU A 38 0.19 2.85 8.60
N GLY A 39 -0.31 2.72 9.83
CA GLY A 39 -0.24 3.73 10.88
C GLY A 39 0.98 3.52 11.75
N ILE A 40 1.94 4.43 11.68
CA ILE A 40 3.20 4.40 12.43
C ILE A 40 3.24 5.65 13.32
N PRO A 41 3.50 5.51 14.64
CA PRO A 41 3.73 6.66 15.50
C PRO A 41 4.93 7.48 15.03
N SER A 42 4.97 8.75 15.41
CA SER A 42 6.12 9.59 15.04
C SER A 42 7.36 9.21 15.85
N LEU A 43 8.48 9.07 15.15
CA LEU A 43 9.80 8.80 15.70
C LEU A 43 10.70 10.02 15.46
N PRO A 44 11.10 10.73 16.52
CA PRO A 44 12.19 11.69 16.46
C PRO A 44 13.49 10.93 16.18
N VAL A 45 14.25 11.36 15.18
CA VAL A 45 15.54 10.76 14.82
C VAL A 45 16.64 11.78 15.09
N ASP A 46 17.57 11.40 15.96
CA ASP A 46 18.78 12.13 16.32
C ASP A 46 20.00 11.20 16.31
N GLU A 47 21.18 11.74 16.60
CA GLU A 47 22.45 11.00 16.63
C GLU A 47 22.45 9.84 17.65
N THR A 48 21.62 9.92 18.70
CA THR A 48 21.54 8.89 19.74
C THR A 48 20.55 7.77 19.42
N THR A 49 19.66 7.99 18.44
CA THR A 49 18.54 7.10 18.13
C THR A 49 19.02 5.72 17.69
N SER A 50 20.06 5.68 16.85
CA SER A 50 20.70 4.43 16.42
C SER A 50 21.22 3.62 17.60
N SER A 51 22.00 4.24 18.49
CA SER A 51 22.59 3.57 19.66
C SER A 51 21.52 3.07 20.63
N LYS A 52 20.48 3.88 20.89
CA LYS A 52 19.35 3.48 21.74
C LYS A 52 18.65 2.24 21.19
N LEU A 53 18.28 2.25 19.91
CA LEU A 53 17.62 1.11 19.26
C LEU A 53 18.52 -0.12 19.26
N ARG A 54 19.81 0.00 18.94
CA ARG A 54 20.77 -1.12 18.98
C ARG A 54 20.92 -1.71 20.38
N ASN A 55 20.95 -0.88 21.43
CA ASN A 55 21.04 -1.36 22.80
C ASN A 55 19.79 -2.16 23.20
N PHE A 56 18.59 -1.70 22.83
CA PHE A 56 17.37 -2.46 23.08
C PHE A 56 17.32 -3.77 22.29
N ILE A 57 17.76 -3.75 21.03
CA ILE A 57 17.87 -4.97 20.23
C ILE A 57 18.86 -5.93 20.89
N ALA A 58 20.05 -5.48 21.28
CA ALA A 58 21.04 -6.31 21.96
C ALA A 58 20.48 -6.93 23.25
N LEU A 59 19.73 -6.17 24.04
CA LEU A 59 19.03 -6.68 25.22
C LEU A 59 18.05 -7.82 24.86
N GLU A 60 17.22 -7.64 23.84
CA GLU A 60 16.29 -8.67 23.36
C GLU A 60 17.02 -9.92 22.82
N GLN A 61 18.16 -9.74 22.15
CA GLN A 61 18.97 -10.85 21.62
C GLN A 61 19.68 -11.64 22.73
N CYS A 62 20.18 -10.96 23.77
CA CYS A 62 20.84 -11.61 24.91
C CYS A 62 19.85 -12.28 25.86
N TYR A 63 18.61 -11.79 25.93
CA TYR A 63 17.59 -12.28 26.85
C TYR A 63 16.28 -12.59 26.09
N PRO A 64 16.14 -13.79 25.49
CA PRO A 64 14.96 -14.16 24.69
C PRO A 64 13.61 -14.03 25.41
N GLY A 65 13.60 -14.05 26.75
CA GLY A 65 12.40 -13.85 27.57
C GLY A 65 11.83 -12.42 27.56
N VAL A 66 12.61 -11.42 27.13
CA VAL A 66 12.18 -10.00 27.03
C VAL A 66 11.20 -9.78 25.86
N GLY A 67 11.26 -10.63 24.85
CA GLY A 67 10.47 -10.52 23.63
C GLY A 67 11.25 -9.95 22.44
N SER A 68 10.55 -9.37 21.48
CA SER A 68 11.11 -8.93 20.18
C SER A 68 10.48 -7.63 19.68
N HIS A 69 10.05 -6.76 20.59
CA HIS A 69 9.34 -5.53 20.27
C HIS A 69 10.24 -4.57 19.49
N PHE A 70 11.45 -4.31 19.99
CA PHE A 70 12.42 -3.43 19.36
C PHE A 70 13.05 -4.05 18.13
N THR A 71 13.41 -5.33 18.18
CA THR A 71 13.99 -6.06 17.04
C THR A 71 12.99 -6.12 15.88
N SER A 72 11.72 -6.41 16.15
CA SER A 72 10.71 -6.45 15.09
C SER A 72 10.29 -5.07 14.59
N TYR A 73 10.33 -4.03 15.43
CA TYR A 73 10.14 -2.65 15.00
C TYR A 73 11.30 -2.18 14.11
N ALA A 74 12.53 -2.43 14.54
CA ALA A 74 13.74 -2.13 13.78
C ALA A 74 13.71 -2.81 12.42
N ALA A 75 13.35 -4.10 12.37
CA ALA A 75 13.20 -4.83 11.12
C ALA A 75 12.08 -4.25 10.24
N LEU A 76 10.98 -3.77 10.82
CA LEU A 76 9.94 -3.10 10.03
C LEU A 76 10.48 -1.81 9.39
N MET A 77 11.16 -0.97 10.19
CA MET A 77 11.72 0.30 9.73
C MET A 77 12.80 0.08 8.67
N ASP A 78 13.69 -0.89 8.87
CA ASP A 78 14.70 -1.36 7.92
C ASP A 78 14.06 -1.80 6.59
N ASN A 79 13.01 -2.62 6.65
CA ASN A 79 12.33 -3.07 5.43
C ASN A 79 11.59 -1.94 4.67
N ILE A 80 10.93 -1.02 5.37
CA ILE A 80 10.20 0.07 4.70
C ILE A 80 11.11 1.22 4.24
N ILE A 81 12.33 1.34 4.80
CA ILE A 81 13.29 2.39 4.48
C ILE A 81 14.47 1.79 3.71
N GLY A 82 14.31 1.57 2.41
CA GLY A 82 15.43 1.14 1.57
C GLY A 82 16.31 2.31 1.13
N THR A 83 15.70 3.45 0.83
CA THR A 83 16.34 4.59 0.19
C THR A 83 15.95 5.93 0.83
N GLU A 84 16.65 7.01 0.45
CA GLU A 84 16.26 8.38 0.85
C GLU A 84 14.85 8.79 0.39
N SER A 85 14.36 8.19 -0.70
CA SER A 85 12.99 8.43 -1.20
C SER A 85 11.95 7.87 -0.23
N ASP A 86 12.23 6.71 0.37
CA ASP A 86 11.37 6.11 1.39
C ASP A 86 11.33 6.98 2.66
N VAL A 87 12.49 7.51 3.09
CA VAL A 87 12.56 8.48 4.19
C VAL A 87 11.74 9.73 3.88
N SER A 88 11.84 10.26 2.66
CA SER A 88 11.08 11.43 2.21
C SER A 88 9.56 11.20 2.32
N ILE A 89 9.08 10.01 1.92
CA ILE A 89 7.68 9.62 2.10
C ILE A 89 7.30 9.65 3.58
N LEU A 90 8.07 9.02 4.45
CA LEU A 90 7.76 8.94 5.88
C LEU A 90 7.82 10.30 6.58
N ARG A 91 8.77 11.18 6.21
CA ARG A 91 8.84 12.57 6.68
C ARG A 91 7.62 13.37 6.25
N LYS A 92 7.19 13.23 4.98
CA LYS A 92 5.98 13.90 4.47
C LYS A 92 4.73 13.56 5.28
N TYR A 93 4.64 12.35 5.83
CA TYR A 93 3.53 11.92 6.68
C TYR A 93 3.77 12.17 8.18
N GLY A 94 4.86 12.82 8.57
CA GLY A 94 5.21 13.12 9.97
C GLY A 94 5.59 11.89 10.80
N ILE A 95 5.93 10.77 10.15
CA ILE A 95 6.34 9.53 10.81
C ILE A 95 7.79 9.64 11.24
N ILE A 96 8.66 10.20 10.40
CA ILE A 96 10.05 10.50 10.75
C ILE A 96 10.20 12.00 10.96
N GLU A 97 10.72 12.38 12.11
CA GLU A 97 11.11 13.76 12.44
C GLU A 97 12.63 13.78 12.68
N SER A 98 13.39 13.93 11.61
CA SER A 98 14.86 13.85 11.66
C SER A 98 15.50 15.20 11.97
N LYS A 99 16.41 15.19 12.95
CA LYS A 99 17.44 16.20 13.19
C LYS A 99 18.80 15.84 12.57
N LEU A 100 18.92 14.63 12.00
CA LEU A 100 20.07 14.25 11.17
C LEU A 100 20.04 15.03 9.85
N GLY A 101 21.22 15.20 9.24
CA GLY A 101 21.45 16.10 8.12
C GLY A 101 20.63 15.77 6.88
N SER A 102 20.83 14.58 6.31
CA SER A 102 20.19 14.17 5.05
C SER A 102 19.24 12.97 5.20
N ASN A 103 18.32 12.82 4.24
CA ASN A 103 17.48 11.62 4.18
C ASN A 103 18.31 10.35 3.91
N GLU A 104 19.43 10.47 3.21
CA GLU A 104 20.37 9.38 2.97
C GLU A 104 21.01 8.88 4.28
N GLU A 105 21.42 9.80 5.17
CA GLU A 105 21.96 9.45 6.49
C GLU A 105 20.94 8.67 7.33
N VAL A 106 19.67 9.11 7.31
CA VAL A 106 18.58 8.41 8.01
C VAL A 106 18.37 7.02 7.41
N ALA A 107 18.35 6.89 6.08
CA ALA A 107 18.20 5.60 5.42
C ALA A 107 19.35 4.65 5.79
N LYS A 108 20.60 5.12 5.73
CA LYS A 108 21.79 4.36 6.11
C LYS A 108 21.76 3.93 7.58
N MET A 109 21.27 4.78 8.48
CA MET A 109 21.11 4.45 9.90
C MET A 109 20.18 3.24 10.07
N PHE A 110 18.99 3.26 9.48
CA PHE A 110 18.03 2.14 9.57
C PHE A 110 18.54 0.88 8.86
N ASN A 111 19.08 1.01 7.64
CA ASN A 111 19.66 -0.08 6.84
C ASN A 111 20.83 -0.83 7.51
N THR A 112 21.40 -0.25 8.57
CA THR A 112 22.46 -0.90 9.35
C THR A 112 21.98 -1.42 10.69
N LEU A 113 20.79 -1.01 11.15
CA LEU A 113 20.29 -1.22 12.49
C LEU A 113 20.10 -2.71 12.82
N CYS A 114 19.60 -3.48 11.84
CA CYS A 114 19.31 -4.90 11.97
C CYS A 114 20.47 -5.82 11.52
N LYS A 115 21.62 -5.27 11.09
CA LYS A 115 22.77 -6.09 10.69
C LYS A 115 23.27 -6.93 11.86
N GLY A 116 23.35 -8.25 11.65
CA GLY A 116 23.79 -9.20 12.67
C GLY A 116 22.73 -9.56 13.73
N THR A 117 21.46 -9.17 13.52
CA THR A 117 20.37 -9.47 14.44
C THR A 117 19.59 -10.69 13.97
N TYR A 118 19.12 -11.53 14.90
CA TYR A 118 18.24 -12.64 14.59
C TYR A 118 16.78 -12.26 14.87
N LEU A 119 15.89 -12.51 13.91
CA LEU A 119 14.45 -12.34 14.06
C LEU A 119 13.71 -13.54 13.49
N ASN A 120 12.91 -14.21 14.32
CA ASN A 120 12.03 -15.27 13.86
C ASN A 120 10.78 -14.66 13.20
N TYR A 121 10.78 -14.54 11.87
CA TYR A 121 9.68 -13.95 11.07
C TYR A 121 8.30 -14.57 11.28
N LYS A 122 8.20 -15.79 11.84
CA LYS A 122 6.92 -16.43 12.16
C LYS A 122 6.44 -16.13 13.58
N LYS A 123 7.36 -15.79 14.48
CA LYS A 123 7.12 -15.70 15.94
C LYS A 123 7.86 -14.48 16.52
N HIS A 124 7.42 -13.29 16.12
CA HIS A 124 7.88 -12.03 16.70
C HIS A 124 6.69 -11.10 16.97
N TYR A 125 6.92 -10.04 17.75
CA TYR A 125 5.87 -9.12 18.19
C TYR A 125 5.02 -8.59 17.01
N ASN A 126 5.67 -8.07 15.97
CA ASN A 126 4.99 -7.58 14.76
C ASN A 126 4.66 -8.65 13.69
N ALA A 127 4.73 -9.96 13.96
CA ALA A 127 4.53 -10.98 12.92
C ALA A 127 3.13 -10.89 12.24
N PRO A 128 2.02 -10.65 12.97
CA PRO A 128 0.71 -10.46 12.35
C PRO A 128 0.65 -9.21 11.45
N LEU A 129 1.33 -8.13 11.86
CA LEU A 129 1.44 -6.91 11.05
C LEU A 129 2.14 -7.21 9.73
N PHE A 130 3.27 -7.92 9.78
CA PHE A 130 4.03 -8.27 8.59
C PHE A 130 3.20 -9.11 7.63
N GLN A 131 2.52 -10.14 8.15
CA GLN A 131 1.63 -10.98 7.34
C GLN A 131 0.51 -10.19 6.70
N ALA A 132 -0.10 -9.25 7.43
CA ALA A 132 -1.20 -8.43 6.90
C ALA A 132 -0.72 -7.49 5.77
N VAL A 133 0.46 -6.86 5.93
CA VAL A 133 1.04 -5.98 4.90
C VAL A 133 1.44 -6.79 3.67
N THR A 134 2.15 -7.90 3.84
CA THR A 134 2.56 -8.78 2.74
C THR A 134 1.34 -9.31 1.98
N LYS A 135 0.31 -9.79 2.68
CA LYS A 135 -0.94 -10.26 2.05
C LYS A 135 -1.61 -9.17 1.22
N TYR A 136 -1.65 -7.93 1.73
CA TYR A 136 -2.19 -6.79 0.98
C TYR A 136 -1.35 -6.51 -0.28
N TYR A 137 -0.02 -6.52 -0.16
CA TYR A 137 0.90 -6.27 -1.27
C TYR A 137 0.83 -7.33 -2.39
N GLU A 138 0.59 -8.60 -2.01
CA GLU A 138 0.47 -9.73 -2.94
C GLU A 138 -0.92 -9.86 -3.57
N THR A 139 -1.95 -9.23 -3.00
CA THR A 139 -3.32 -9.32 -3.52
C THR A 139 -3.44 -8.61 -4.88
N PRO A 140 -3.74 -9.32 -5.98
CA PRO A 140 -3.70 -8.75 -7.34
C PRO A 140 -4.66 -7.58 -7.56
N HIS A 141 -5.83 -7.61 -6.93
CA HIS A 141 -6.83 -6.53 -7.06
C HIS A 141 -6.30 -5.18 -6.57
N HIS A 142 -5.44 -5.12 -5.55
CA HIS A 142 -4.86 -3.86 -5.08
C HIS A 142 -3.88 -3.28 -6.11
N ARG A 143 -3.08 -4.13 -6.76
CA ARG A 143 -2.19 -3.72 -7.86
C ARG A 143 -2.98 -3.25 -9.08
N TRP A 144 -4.05 -3.96 -9.42
CA TRP A 144 -4.93 -3.58 -10.53
C TRP A 144 -5.62 -2.25 -10.24
N LEU A 145 -6.20 -2.07 -9.05
CA LEU A 145 -6.87 -0.83 -8.66
C LEU A 145 -5.90 0.35 -8.58
N ALA A 146 -4.68 0.14 -8.07
CA ALA A 146 -3.65 1.17 -8.05
C ALA A 146 -3.20 1.57 -9.46
N SER A 147 -3.00 0.58 -10.34
CA SER A 147 -2.69 0.80 -11.76
C SER A 147 -3.82 1.55 -12.47
N PHE A 148 -5.07 1.14 -12.24
CA PHE A 148 -6.25 1.80 -12.77
C PHE A 148 -6.33 3.25 -12.30
N ARG A 149 -6.21 3.49 -11.00
CA ARG A 149 -6.22 4.85 -10.44
C ARG A 149 -5.10 5.71 -11.02
N ARG A 150 -3.89 5.17 -11.19
CA ARG A 150 -2.75 5.88 -11.77
C ARG A 150 -2.98 6.22 -13.24
N LYS A 151 -3.55 5.30 -14.03
CA LYS A 151 -3.76 5.48 -15.47
C LYS A 151 -4.98 6.34 -15.79
N TYR A 152 -6.07 6.17 -15.05
CA TYR A 152 -7.35 6.80 -15.35
C TYR A 152 -7.67 8.00 -14.45
N CYS A 153 -7.32 7.97 -13.16
CA CYS A 153 -7.71 9.04 -12.22
C CYS A 153 -6.64 10.12 -11.98
N SER A 154 -5.46 10.03 -12.62
CA SER A 154 -4.39 11.03 -12.47
C SER A 154 -4.60 12.27 -13.34
N SER A 155 -5.46 12.18 -14.35
CA SER A 155 -5.86 13.32 -15.19
C SER A 155 -7.34 13.18 -15.56
N PRO A 156 -8.05 14.28 -15.84
CA PRO A 156 -9.47 14.21 -16.20
C PRO A 156 -9.73 13.58 -17.57
N LEU A 157 -8.76 13.61 -18.49
CA LEU A 157 -8.94 13.19 -19.88
C LEU A 157 -9.30 11.71 -20.07
N PRO A 158 -8.64 10.74 -19.41
CA PRO A 158 -9.00 9.33 -19.52
C PRO A 158 -10.38 9.02 -18.95
N ILE A 159 -10.82 9.76 -17.92
CA ILE A 159 -12.17 9.62 -17.34
C ILE A 159 -13.21 10.05 -18.37
N ILE A 160 -13.04 11.22 -18.98
CA ILE A 160 -13.95 11.73 -20.02
C ILE A 160 -14.02 10.74 -21.19
N SER A 161 -12.87 10.22 -21.64
CA SER A 161 -12.81 9.22 -22.70
C SER A 161 -13.59 7.94 -22.33
N LEU A 162 -13.49 7.47 -21.09
CA LEU A 162 -14.25 6.32 -20.60
C LEU A 162 -15.76 6.56 -20.66
N PHE A 163 -16.23 7.71 -20.17
CA PHE A 163 -17.65 8.10 -20.20
C PHE A 163 -18.18 8.19 -21.62
N VAL A 164 -17.45 8.84 -22.53
CA VAL A 164 -17.82 8.97 -23.94
C VAL A 164 -17.91 7.58 -24.59
N THR A 165 -16.95 6.70 -24.33
CA THR A 165 -16.95 5.32 -24.85
C THR A 165 -18.17 4.54 -24.36
N PHE A 166 -18.50 4.64 -23.07
CA PHE A 166 -19.66 3.98 -22.48
C PHE A 166 -20.98 4.50 -23.07
N LEU A 167 -21.07 5.82 -23.30
CA LEU A 167 -22.23 6.44 -23.93
C LEU A 167 -22.42 5.96 -25.37
N PHE A 168 -21.34 5.92 -26.16
CA PHE A 168 -21.38 5.38 -27.53
C PHE A 168 -21.78 3.91 -27.55
N PHE A 169 -21.25 3.10 -26.64
CA PHE A 169 -21.59 1.68 -26.55
C PHE A 169 -23.06 1.46 -26.17
N ALA A 170 -23.59 2.24 -25.22
CA ALA A 170 -25.01 2.19 -24.85
C ALA A 170 -25.93 2.60 -26.02
N LEU A 171 -25.57 3.64 -26.78
CA LEU A 171 -26.30 4.05 -27.98
C LEU A 171 -26.27 2.97 -29.07
N PHE A 172 -25.12 2.32 -29.24
CA PHE A 172 -24.98 1.21 -30.18
C PHE A 172 -25.92 0.05 -29.84
N ILE A 173 -25.94 -0.38 -28.57
CA ILE A 173 -26.85 -1.44 -28.10
C ILE A 173 -28.32 -1.06 -28.34
N LYS A 174 -28.71 0.16 -27.97
CA LYS A 174 -30.08 0.65 -28.20
C LYS A 174 -30.46 0.58 -29.68
N ASN A 175 -29.60 1.10 -30.56
CA ASN A 175 -29.87 1.11 -31.99
C ASN A 175 -29.90 -0.29 -32.59
N PHE A 176 -29.05 -1.20 -32.11
CA PHE A 176 -29.04 -2.60 -32.53
C PHE A 176 -30.38 -3.30 -32.23
N PHE A 177 -30.93 -3.13 -31.02
CA PHE A 177 -32.23 -3.71 -30.65
C PHE A 177 -33.40 -3.09 -31.42
N ILE A 178 -33.35 -1.78 -31.71
CA ILE A 178 -34.36 -1.12 -32.56
C ILE A 178 -34.39 -1.74 -33.97
N ILE A 179 -33.21 -1.96 -34.57
CA ILE A 179 -33.11 -2.54 -35.91
C ILE A 179 -33.62 -3.98 -35.92
N LEU A 180 -33.22 -4.80 -34.94
CA LEU A 180 -33.71 -6.18 -34.81
C LEU A 180 -35.24 -6.25 -34.72
N GLY A 181 -35.85 -5.43 -33.85
CA GLY A 181 -37.30 -5.38 -33.72
C GLY A 181 -38.00 -4.92 -35.01
N HIS A 182 -37.35 -4.07 -35.81
CA HIS A 182 -37.88 -3.66 -37.11
C HIS A 182 -37.81 -4.76 -38.17
N VAL A 183 -36.73 -5.54 -38.17
CA VAL A 183 -36.54 -6.71 -39.05
C VAL A 183 -37.52 -7.82 -38.71
N GLU A 184 -37.72 -8.13 -37.42
CA GLU A 184 -38.73 -9.10 -37.01
C GLU A 184 -40.13 -8.67 -37.42
N LYS A 185 -40.50 -7.39 -37.20
CA LYS A 185 -41.80 -6.87 -37.68
C LYS A 185 -41.95 -7.01 -39.20
N LYS A 186 -40.90 -6.72 -39.99
CA LYS A 186 -40.94 -6.90 -41.44
C LYS A 186 -41.09 -8.38 -41.85
N ASN A 187 -40.40 -9.29 -41.17
CA ASN A 187 -40.50 -10.73 -41.43
C ASN A 187 -41.86 -11.32 -41.00
N VAL A 188 -42.53 -10.75 -39.99
CA VAL A 188 -43.89 -11.14 -39.58
C VAL A 188 -44.95 -10.59 -40.53
N ILE A 189 -44.77 -9.37 -41.05
CA ILE A 189 -45.73 -8.73 -41.98
C ILE A 189 -45.57 -9.26 -43.42
N PHE A 190 -44.36 -9.67 -43.81
CA PHE A 190 -44.06 -10.30 -45.10
C PHE A 190 -43.35 -11.63 -44.85
N PRO A 191 -44.05 -12.67 -44.35
CA PRO A 191 -43.45 -13.99 -44.23
C PRO A 191 -43.12 -14.45 -45.65
N GLY A 192 -41.85 -14.78 -45.91
CA GLY A 192 -41.32 -15.05 -47.24
C GLY A 192 -42.30 -15.83 -48.11
N GLY A 193 -42.72 -15.20 -49.22
CA GLY A 193 -43.41 -15.88 -50.30
C GLY A 193 -42.47 -16.92 -50.86
N ALA A 194 -42.51 -18.13 -50.31
CA ALA A 194 -41.90 -19.31 -50.89
C ALA A 194 -42.60 -19.53 -52.25
N GLY A 195 -41.94 -19.08 -53.31
CA GLY A 195 -42.30 -19.40 -54.67
C GLY A 195 -42.24 -20.92 -54.84
N LYS A 196 -43.41 -21.54 -54.93
CA LYS A 196 -43.57 -22.80 -55.66
C LYS A 196 -43.34 -22.50 -57.14
N ARG A 197 -42.23 -22.99 -57.70
CA ARG A 197 -42.17 -23.60 -59.02
C ARG A 197 -41.20 -24.76 -58.97
#